data_AF-A0A424P9E0-F1
#
_entry.id   AF-A0A424P9E0-F1
#
_cell.length_a   1.000
_cell.length_b   1.000
_cell.length_c   1.000
_cell.angle_alpha   90.00
_cell.angle_beta   90.00
_cell.angle_gamma   90.00
#
_symmetry.space_group_name_H-M   'P 1'
#
loop_
_entity.id
_entity.type
_entity.pdbx_description
1 polymer ?
#
loop_
_entity_poly.entity_id
_entity_poly.type
_entity_poly.pdbx_seq_one_letter_code
_entity_poly.pdbx_strand_id
1 'polypeptide(L)'
;MSLSKFKALFYVPLLFLYCCNKSRQTPFKNSVISSAHPLASLTGMEIYKQGGNAFDASVAAAFTLSVVEPSMSGIGGRIQAIYKTSEGEVAGIDGSTEVPANYEDKNGKFKYGYPTIGIPGVVAGLLALHDKKGNLPLSNVIAPAIKYAKEGFRILPGEATRQQSVKEMLYEFEGTRHHFMINDSLSYKAGDLFIQSDLAKVLETIAEKGRAGFYEGEIAKKIVKDLQSNGSVLNLKDLKNYKALESKILTGRYNDKNIHSLFLPSFGAITIQILQILDHLKIPKNE
;
A
#
# COMPACT_ATOMS: atom_id res chain seq x y z
N MET A 1 -7.86 8.49 -92.17
CA MET A 1 -6.66 7.62 -92.26
C MET A 1 -5.55 8.28 -91.44
N SER A 2 -4.88 7.54 -90.54
CA SER A 2 -3.72 7.99 -89.72
C SER A 2 -4.06 8.99 -88.59
N LEU A 3 -4.10 8.56 -87.33
CA LEU A 3 -3.01 8.49 -86.33
C LEU A 3 -2.63 9.83 -85.67
N SER A 4 -2.87 9.82 -84.35
CA SER A 4 -1.96 10.25 -83.29
C SER A 4 -2.27 11.55 -82.51
N LYS A 5 -2.31 11.34 -81.17
CA LYS A 5 -1.83 12.20 -80.07
C LYS A 5 -2.72 13.37 -79.63
N PHE A 6 -3.26 13.28 -78.41
CA PHE A 6 -2.71 14.02 -77.27
C PHE A 6 -3.12 13.39 -75.93
N LYS A 7 -2.14 13.28 -75.03
CA LYS A 7 -2.24 12.74 -73.67
C LYS A 7 -2.63 13.87 -72.69
N ALA A 8 -3.48 13.55 -71.72
CA ALA A 8 -3.55 14.22 -70.40
C ALA A 8 -3.94 13.14 -69.39
N LEU A 9 -2.98 12.40 -68.83
CA LEU A 9 -2.28 12.71 -67.57
C LEU A 9 -3.24 12.89 -66.38
N PHE A 10 -3.75 11.78 -65.85
CA PHE A 10 -4.22 11.68 -64.47
C PHE A 10 -3.43 10.57 -63.79
N TYR A 11 -2.27 10.95 -63.23
CA TYR A 11 -1.56 10.13 -62.25
C TYR A 11 -2.23 10.38 -60.90
N VAL A 12 -3.10 9.47 -60.47
CA VAL A 12 -3.48 9.35 -59.06
C VAL A 12 -2.46 8.43 -58.42
N PRO A 13 -1.55 8.89 -57.55
CA PRO A 13 -0.78 7.97 -56.74
C PRO A 13 -1.76 7.40 -55.72
N LEU A 14 -2.10 6.12 -55.91
CA LEU A 14 -2.70 5.29 -54.88
C LEU A 14 -1.65 5.20 -53.75
N LEU A 15 -1.67 6.17 -52.85
CA LEU A 15 -1.05 6.07 -51.54
C LEU A 15 -1.77 4.93 -50.83
N PHE A 16 -1.28 3.72 -51.04
CA PHE A 16 -1.43 2.62 -50.11
C PHE A 16 -0.83 3.12 -48.80
N LEU A 17 -1.66 3.80 -48.01
CA LEU A 17 -1.57 3.78 -46.58
C LEU A 17 -1.64 2.31 -46.20
N TYR A 18 -0.48 1.67 -46.20
CA TYR A 18 -0.11 0.66 -45.24
C TYR A 18 -0.19 1.31 -43.85
N CYS A 19 -1.40 1.75 -43.47
CA CYS A 19 -1.83 1.59 -42.11
C CYS A 19 -1.79 0.08 -41.90
N CYS A 20 -0.62 -0.39 -41.48
CA CYS A 20 -0.52 -1.49 -40.56
C CYS A 20 -1.56 -1.18 -39.49
N ASN A 21 -2.76 -1.69 -39.72
CA ASN A 21 -3.63 -2.15 -38.67
C ASN A 21 -2.86 -3.33 -38.07
N LYS A 22 -1.74 -3.03 -37.39
CA LYS A 22 -1.43 -3.73 -36.16
C LYS A 22 -2.73 -3.59 -35.43
N SER A 23 -3.51 -4.66 -35.42
CA SER A 23 -4.55 -4.79 -34.42
C SER A 23 -3.90 -4.23 -33.16
N ARG A 24 -4.41 -3.12 -32.65
CA ARG A 24 -4.22 -2.83 -31.25
C ARG A 24 -4.97 -4.00 -30.62
N GLN A 25 -4.29 -5.15 -30.51
CA GLN A 25 -4.45 -6.03 -29.39
C GLN A 25 -4.43 -5.04 -28.25
N THR A 26 -5.59 -4.71 -27.71
CA THR A 26 -5.66 -4.15 -26.37
C THR A 26 -4.83 -5.14 -25.58
N PRO A 27 -3.60 -4.78 -25.20
CA PRO A 27 -2.87 -5.71 -24.40
C PRO A 27 -3.66 -5.65 -23.10
N PHE A 28 -4.44 -6.68 -22.81
CA PHE A 28 -4.62 -7.01 -21.42
C PHE A 28 -3.21 -7.43 -20.95
N LYS A 29 -2.35 -6.43 -20.74
CA LYS A 29 -1.16 -6.53 -19.90
C LYS A 29 -1.72 -6.97 -18.57
N ASN A 30 -1.11 -7.98 -17.95
CA ASN A 30 -1.46 -8.55 -16.65
C ASN A 30 -1.32 -7.50 -15.52
N SER A 31 -2.14 -6.47 -15.56
CA SER A 31 -2.17 -5.30 -14.69
C SER A 31 -3.46 -5.35 -13.90
N VAL A 32 -3.53 -6.34 -13.02
CA VAL A 32 -4.64 -6.54 -12.09
C VAL A 32 -4.17 -6.12 -10.72
N ILE A 33 -5.06 -5.45 -9.98
CA ILE A 33 -4.87 -5.15 -8.58
C ILE A 33 -6.16 -5.41 -7.83
N SER A 34 -6.04 -5.99 -6.65
CA SER A 34 -7.13 -6.21 -5.72
C SER A 34 -6.69 -5.75 -4.35
N SER A 35 -7.57 -5.07 -3.64
CA SER A 35 -7.33 -4.52 -2.32
C SER A 35 -8.65 -4.48 -1.54
N ALA A 36 -8.58 -4.27 -0.23
CA ALA A 36 -9.74 -4.26 0.65
C ALA A 36 -10.70 -3.07 0.41
N HIS A 37 -10.26 -2.04 -0.32
CA HIS A 37 -11.07 -0.87 -0.61
C HIS A 37 -11.09 -0.53 -2.12
N PRO A 38 -12.26 -0.29 -2.74
CA PRO A 38 -12.36 -0.06 -4.18
C PRO A 38 -11.52 1.13 -4.67
N LEU A 39 -11.44 2.22 -3.90
CA LEU A 39 -10.60 3.38 -4.24
C LEU A 39 -9.10 3.05 -4.28
N ALA A 40 -8.62 2.11 -3.46
CA ALA A 40 -7.23 1.67 -3.50
C ALA A 40 -6.95 0.78 -4.73
N SER A 41 -7.89 -0.12 -5.08
CA SER A 41 -7.80 -0.89 -6.32
C SER A 41 -7.83 0.02 -7.56
N LEU A 42 -8.73 1.01 -7.58
CA LEU A 42 -8.80 2.01 -8.65
C LEU A 42 -7.53 2.85 -8.73
N THR A 43 -6.93 3.19 -7.59
CA THR A 43 -5.63 3.89 -7.54
C THR A 43 -4.55 3.09 -8.24
N GLY A 44 -4.37 1.81 -7.91
CA GLY A 44 -3.35 0.99 -8.57
C GLY A 44 -3.61 0.79 -10.07
N MET A 45 -4.89 0.67 -10.46
CA MET A 45 -5.26 0.67 -11.88
C MET A 45 -4.87 1.97 -12.60
N GLU A 46 -5.04 3.12 -11.94
CA GLU A 46 -4.63 4.41 -12.49
C GLU A 46 -3.12 4.53 -12.64
N ILE A 47 -2.35 4.00 -11.68
CA ILE A 47 -0.89 3.91 -11.79
C ILE A 47 -0.46 3.06 -12.99
N TYR A 48 -1.11 1.92 -13.23
CA TYR A 48 -0.85 1.12 -14.43
C TYR A 48 -1.13 1.91 -15.72
N LYS A 49 -2.20 2.73 -15.78
CA LYS A 49 -2.49 3.58 -16.95
C LYS A 49 -1.43 4.66 -17.17
N GLN A 50 -0.78 5.13 -16.11
CA GLN A 50 0.35 6.07 -16.16
C GLN A 50 1.68 5.41 -16.57
N GLY A 51 1.69 4.09 -16.83
CA GLY A 51 2.90 3.35 -17.19
C GLY A 51 3.67 2.78 -16.00
N GLY A 52 3.11 2.88 -14.79
CA GLY A 52 3.64 2.26 -13.58
C GLY A 52 3.67 0.74 -13.67
N ASN A 53 4.55 0.11 -12.88
CA ASN A 53 4.62 -1.33 -12.77
C ASN A 53 3.85 -1.85 -11.53
N ALA A 54 3.94 -3.15 -11.25
CA ALA A 54 3.22 -3.77 -10.12
C ALA A 54 3.69 -3.23 -8.75
N PHE A 55 4.94 -2.79 -8.64
CA PHE A 55 5.49 -2.18 -7.44
C PHE A 55 4.93 -0.78 -7.23
N ASP A 56 4.90 0.07 -8.27
CA ASP A 56 4.27 1.40 -8.19
C ASP A 56 2.78 1.28 -7.84
N ALA A 57 2.06 0.37 -8.52
CA ALA A 57 0.62 0.19 -8.31
C ALA A 57 0.30 -0.33 -6.90
N SER A 58 1.10 -1.26 -6.36
CA SER A 58 0.91 -1.78 -5.00
C SER A 58 1.26 -0.74 -3.94
N VAL A 59 2.32 0.05 -4.14
CA VAL A 59 2.71 1.13 -3.22
C VAL A 59 1.64 2.22 -3.19
N ALA A 60 1.14 2.66 -4.34
CA ALA A 60 0.06 3.65 -4.41
C ALA A 60 -1.22 3.14 -3.74
N ALA A 61 -1.60 1.88 -3.99
CA ALA A 61 -2.77 1.27 -3.35
C ALA A 61 -2.61 1.19 -1.83
N ALA A 62 -1.43 0.84 -1.32
CA ALA A 62 -1.17 0.75 0.12
C ALA A 62 -1.20 2.13 0.82
N PHE A 63 -0.64 3.17 0.20
CA PHE A 63 -0.80 4.54 0.70
C PHE A 63 -2.26 4.98 0.66
N THR A 64 -3.01 4.64 -0.40
CA THR A 64 -4.45 4.94 -0.45
C THR A 64 -5.21 4.17 0.64
N LEU A 65 -4.92 2.90 0.90
CA LEU A 65 -5.52 2.12 2.01
C LEU A 65 -5.27 2.78 3.37
N SER A 66 -4.08 3.37 3.58
CA SER A 66 -3.75 4.12 4.79
C SER A 66 -4.63 5.36 5.00
N VAL A 67 -5.38 5.78 3.98
CA VAL A 67 -6.34 6.88 4.02
C VAL A 67 -7.78 6.34 4.06
N VAL A 68 -8.11 5.40 3.16
CA VAL A 68 -9.51 4.99 2.91
C VAL A 68 -9.99 3.82 3.76
N GLU A 69 -9.08 3.15 4.47
CA GLU A 69 -9.38 2.01 5.35
C GLU A 69 -8.65 2.15 6.71
N PRO A 70 -8.86 3.27 7.44
CA PRO A 70 -8.00 3.64 8.57
C PRO A 70 -8.07 2.69 9.78
N SER A 71 -9.13 1.89 9.93
CA SER A 71 -9.19 0.93 11.05
C SER A 71 -8.38 -0.35 10.81
N MET A 72 -7.90 -0.62 9.58
CA MET A 72 -7.14 -1.83 9.25
C MET A 72 -5.77 -1.51 8.68
N SER A 73 -5.65 -0.39 7.96
CA SER A 73 -4.47 0.01 7.21
C SER A 73 -4.05 1.42 7.64
N GLY A 74 -2.77 1.63 7.94
CA GLY A 74 -2.27 2.95 8.33
C GLY A 74 -0.75 3.06 8.37
N ILE A 75 -0.23 4.27 8.12
CA ILE A 75 1.22 4.56 8.10
C ILE A 75 1.91 4.37 9.46
N GLY A 76 1.14 4.29 10.54
CA GLY A 76 1.60 3.98 11.90
C GLY A 76 1.79 2.48 12.18
N GLY A 77 1.48 1.60 11.24
CA GLY A 77 1.50 0.14 11.44
C GLY A 77 2.75 -0.57 10.93
N ARG A 78 2.57 -1.81 10.48
CA ARG A 78 3.59 -2.66 9.84
C ARG A 78 3.17 -3.14 8.45
N ILE A 79 4.16 -3.53 7.65
CA ILE A 79 3.95 -4.17 6.34
C ILE A 79 4.84 -5.41 6.18
N GLN A 80 4.32 -6.39 5.44
CA GLN A 80 5.07 -7.53 4.90
C GLN A 80 4.78 -7.59 3.40
N ALA A 81 5.81 -7.66 2.57
CA ALA A 81 5.65 -7.80 1.13
C ALA A 81 6.43 -9.01 0.62
N ILE A 82 5.83 -9.75 -0.32
CA ILE A 82 6.50 -10.78 -1.10
C ILE A 82 6.25 -10.47 -2.58
N TYR A 83 7.27 -10.62 -3.41
CA TYR A 83 7.17 -10.38 -4.83
C TYR A 83 7.99 -11.37 -5.63
N LYS A 84 7.62 -11.51 -6.90
CA LYS A 84 8.39 -12.22 -7.92
C LYS A 84 8.65 -11.29 -9.10
N THR A 85 9.89 -11.19 -9.55
CA THR A 85 10.24 -10.35 -10.72
C THR A 85 10.09 -11.12 -12.04
N SER A 86 10.17 -10.41 -13.16
CA SER A 86 10.20 -11.01 -14.51
C SER A 86 11.38 -11.95 -14.72
N GLU A 87 12.49 -11.70 -14.03
CA GLU A 87 13.71 -12.51 -14.05
C GLU A 87 13.59 -13.77 -13.18
N GLY A 88 12.49 -13.91 -12.46
CA GLY A 88 12.21 -15.06 -11.60
C GLY A 88 12.74 -14.94 -10.17
N GLU A 89 13.35 -13.80 -9.80
CA GLU A 89 13.74 -13.50 -8.41
C GLU A 89 12.50 -13.51 -7.52
N VAL A 90 12.55 -14.22 -6.39
CA VAL A 90 11.53 -14.16 -5.34
C VAL A 90 12.16 -13.54 -4.11
N ALA A 91 11.63 -12.41 -3.67
CA ALA A 91 12.14 -11.65 -2.54
C ALA A 91 11.00 -10.95 -1.80
N GLY A 92 11.32 -10.29 -0.69
CA GLY A 92 10.33 -9.67 0.16
C GLY A 92 10.88 -8.53 1.02
N ILE A 93 9.98 -7.77 1.61
CA ILE A 93 10.28 -6.66 2.50
C ILE A 93 9.57 -6.85 3.83
N ASP A 94 10.34 -6.74 4.91
CA ASP A 94 9.88 -6.76 6.28
C ASP A 94 9.90 -5.33 6.83
N GLY A 95 8.71 -4.70 6.86
CA GLY A 95 8.47 -3.45 7.56
C GLY A 95 7.68 -3.68 8.85
N SER A 96 8.12 -4.62 9.68
CA SER A 96 7.52 -4.88 11.00
C SER A 96 7.70 -3.73 11.96
N THR A 97 6.79 -3.61 12.92
CA THR A 97 6.99 -2.68 14.05
C THR A 97 8.16 -3.18 14.90
N GLU A 98 9.09 -2.29 15.23
CA GLU A 98 10.22 -2.61 16.10
C GLU A 98 9.96 -2.11 17.53
N VAL A 99 10.54 -2.80 18.51
CA VAL A 99 10.48 -2.37 19.92
C VAL A 99 11.49 -1.23 20.13
N PRO A 100 11.09 -0.09 20.72
CA PRO A 100 12.02 0.99 21.05
C PRO A 100 13.20 0.51 21.89
N ALA A 101 14.40 1.06 21.67
CA ALA A 101 15.63 0.54 22.30
C ALA A 101 15.61 0.60 23.84
N ASN A 102 14.88 1.56 24.41
CA ASN A 102 14.78 1.78 25.85
C ASN A 102 13.53 1.13 26.47
N TYR A 103 12.91 0.16 25.78
CA TYR A 103 11.76 -0.56 26.29
C TYR A 103 12.18 -1.56 27.38
N GLU A 104 11.64 -1.38 28.58
CA GLU A 104 11.77 -2.31 29.70
C GLU A 104 10.39 -2.59 30.29
N ASP A 105 9.84 -3.79 30.07
CA ASP A 105 8.54 -4.13 30.67
C ASP A 105 8.69 -4.41 32.17
N LYS A 106 8.61 -3.35 32.95
CA LYS A 106 8.50 -3.42 34.41
C LYS A 106 7.03 -3.44 34.80
N ASN A 107 6.60 -4.53 35.41
CA ASN A 107 5.31 -4.68 36.11
C ASN A 107 4.06 -4.48 35.24
N GLY A 108 4.13 -4.70 33.92
CA GLY A 108 2.97 -4.60 33.04
C GLY A 108 2.52 -3.16 32.77
N LYS A 109 3.46 -2.20 32.81
CA LYS A 109 3.25 -0.79 32.46
C LYS A 109 2.80 -0.62 30.99
N PHE A 110 3.16 -1.56 30.12
CA PHE A 110 2.97 -1.47 28.67
C PHE A 110 1.88 -2.42 28.16
N LYS A 111 0.64 -2.24 28.63
CA LYS A 111 -0.50 -3.11 28.27
C LYS A 111 -1.50 -2.51 27.30
N TYR A 112 -1.59 -1.18 27.24
CA TYR A 112 -2.59 -0.49 26.42
C TYR A 112 -2.19 0.97 26.17
N GLY A 113 -2.73 1.57 25.10
CA GLY A 113 -2.52 2.98 24.74
C GLY A 113 -1.11 3.30 24.24
N TYR A 114 -0.73 4.58 24.34
CA TYR A 114 0.54 5.12 23.87
C TYR A 114 1.82 4.33 24.25
N PRO A 115 1.93 3.77 25.48
CA PRO A 115 3.12 3.01 25.85
C PRO A 115 3.35 1.75 24.99
N THR A 116 2.31 1.15 24.39
CA THR A 116 2.46 -0.08 23.59
C THR A 116 2.90 0.16 22.15
N ILE A 117 2.97 1.43 21.73
CA ILE A 117 3.28 1.80 20.34
C ILE A 117 4.76 1.51 20.04
N GLY A 118 4.98 0.55 19.14
CA GLY A 118 6.28 0.29 18.53
C GLY A 118 6.63 1.27 17.41
N ILE A 119 7.85 1.14 16.88
CA ILE A 119 8.36 1.97 15.79
C ILE A 119 7.64 1.60 14.48
N PRO A 120 6.92 2.53 13.80
CA PRO A 120 6.14 2.19 12.61
C PRO A 120 6.97 1.81 11.38
N GLY A 121 6.52 0.78 10.66
CA GLY A 121 7.26 0.20 9.54
C GLY A 121 6.67 0.36 8.15
N VAL A 122 5.39 0.73 8.02
CA VAL A 122 4.70 0.84 6.73
C VAL A 122 5.43 1.80 5.78
N VAL A 123 5.75 3.01 6.22
CA VAL A 123 6.38 4.02 5.34
C VAL A 123 7.73 3.52 4.85
N ALA A 124 8.60 3.00 5.72
CA ALA A 124 9.90 2.50 5.27
C ALA A 124 9.76 1.30 4.32
N GLY A 125 8.84 0.38 4.58
CA GLY A 125 8.65 -0.81 3.75
C GLY A 125 8.12 -0.46 2.35
N LEU A 126 7.15 0.45 2.27
CA LEU A 126 6.61 0.94 1.00
C LEU A 126 7.65 1.72 0.19
N LEU A 127 8.41 2.60 0.84
CA LEU A 127 9.49 3.33 0.18
C LEU A 127 10.60 2.38 -0.27
N ALA A 128 11.00 1.41 0.54
CA ALA A 128 12.00 0.41 0.13
C ALA A 128 11.54 -0.42 -1.07
N LEU A 129 10.23 -0.72 -1.17
CA LEU A 129 9.66 -1.43 -2.33
C LEU A 129 9.73 -0.57 -3.59
N HIS A 130 9.32 0.70 -3.47
CA HIS A 130 9.33 1.65 -4.57
C HIS A 130 10.76 1.98 -5.03
N ASP A 131 11.67 2.29 -4.11
CA ASP A 131 13.06 2.65 -4.42
C ASP A 131 13.78 1.51 -5.16
N LYS A 132 13.52 0.25 -4.78
CA LYS A 132 14.17 -0.92 -5.41
C LYS A 132 13.56 -1.29 -6.76
N LYS A 133 12.24 -1.12 -6.94
CA LYS A 133 11.52 -1.78 -8.04
C LYS A 133 10.49 -0.90 -8.75
N GLY A 134 10.15 0.27 -8.24
CA GLY A 134 9.26 1.24 -8.88
C GLY A 134 9.90 1.92 -10.09
N ASN A 135 9.08 2.47 -10.99
CA ASN A 135 9.54 3.19 -12.18
C ASN A 135 8.95 4.60 -12.34
N LEU A 136 7.94 4.96 -11.54
CA LEU A 136 7.38 6.31 -11.55
C LEU A 136 8.03 7.18 -10.46
N PRO A 137 7.97 8.52 -10.56
CA PRO A 137 8.32 9.37 -9.45
C PRO A 137 7.43 9.09 -8.23
N LEU A 138 8.01 9.03 -7.03
CA LEU A 138 7.28 8.79 -5.77
C LEU A 138 6.11 9.76 -5.58
N SER A 139 6.28 11.02 -5.98
CA SER A 139 5.22 12.04 -5.94
C SER A 139 3.98 11.62 -6.72
N ASN A 140 4.15 10.96 -7.86
CA ASN A 140 3.03 10.48 -8.69
C ASN A 140 2.34 9.28 -8.03
N VAL A 141 3.12 8.41 -7.37
CA VAL A 141 2.63 7.22 -6.68
C VAL A 141 1.80 7.58 -5.44
N ILE A 142 2.20 8.60 -4.67
CA ILE A 142 1.50 9.02 -3.43
C ILE A 142 0.36 10.01 -3.71
N ALA A 143 0.39 10.75 -4.83
CA ALA A 143 -0.59 11.79 -5.15
C ALA A 143 -2.07 11.37 -4.99
N PRO A 144 -2.51 10.16 -5.40
CA PRO A 144 -3.90 9.73 -5.21
C PRO A 144 -4.30 9.64 -3.73
N ALA A 145 -3.41 9.15 -2.86
CA ALA A 145 -3.67 9.06 -1.43
C ALA A 145 -3.78 10.46 -0.79
N ILE A 146 -2.89 11.40 -1.18
CA ILE A 146 -2.98 12.81 -0.77
C ILE A 146 -4.33 13.40 -1.18
N LYS A 147 -4.75 13.15 -2.43
CA LYS A 147 -6.04 13.64 -2.94
C LYS A 147 -7.21 13.14 -2.10
N TYR A 148 -7.29 11.84 -1.83
CA TYR A 148 -8.36 11.29 -1.00
C TYR A 148 -8.32 11.79 0.44
N ALA A 149 -7.13 12.02 1.01
CA ALA A 149 -7.02 12.58 2.36
C ALA A 149 -7.48 14.05 2.41
N LYS A 150 -7.20 14.82 1.36
CA LYS A 150 -7.47 16.27 1.27
C LYS A 150 -8.91 16.60 0.86
N GLU A 151 -9.41 15.94 -0.18
CA GLU A 151 -10.76 16.16 -0.72
C GLU A 151 -11.82 15.30 0.00
N GLY A 152 -11.36 14.23 0.65
CA GLY A 152 -12.19 13.27 1.37
C GLY A 152 -12.75 12.15 0.50
N PHE A 153 -13.35 11.18 1.17
CA PHE A 153 -14.04 10.04 0.56
C PHE A 153 -15.26 9.65 1.39
N ARG A 154 -16.13 8.83 0.80
CA ARG A 154 -17.36 8.35 1.47
C ARG A 154 -17.07 7.08 2.25
N ILE A 155 -17.39 7.08 3.55
CA ILE A 155 -17.15 5.93 4.41
C ILE A 155 -18.03 4.74 4.01
N LEU A 156 -17.44 3.56 3.89
CA LEU A 156 -18.16 2.33 3.57
C LEU A 156 -18.87 1.76 4.81
N PRO A 157 -19.97 0.99 4.64
CA PRO A 157 -20.71 0.41 5.77
C PRO A 157 -19.87 -0.40 6.75
N GLY A 158 -18.91 -1.20 6.25
CA GLY A 158 -18.00 -1.97 7.09
C GLY A 158 -17.07 -1.10 7.93
N GLU A 159 -16.57 0.01 7.37
CA GLU A 159 -15.72 0.97 8.09
C GLU A 159 -16.49 1.69 9.18
N ALA A 160 -17.70 2.19 8.87
CA ALA A 160 -18.57 2.82 9.86
C ALA A 160 -18.91 1.87 11.02
N THR A 161 -19.21 0.60 10.72
CA THR A 161 -19.51 -0.41 11.74
C THR A 161 -18.31 -0.65 12.66
N ARG A 162 -17.11 -0.78 12.10
CA ARG A 162 -15.87 -0.96 12.87
C ARG A 162 -15.60 0.24 13.77
N GLN A 163 -15.65 1.47 13.24
CA GLN A 163 -15.43 2.69 14.03
C GLN A 163 -16.45 2.82 15.17
N GLN A 164 -17.74 2.59 14.89
CA GLN A 164 -18.79 2.63 15.91
C GLN A 164 -18.58 1.58 17.01
N SER A 165 -18.09 0.38 16.66
CA SER A 165 -17.82 -0.69 17.63
C SER A 165 -16.71 -0.37 18.62
N VAL A 166 -15.84 0.59 18.30
CA VAL A 166 -14.71 1.02 19.13
C VAL A 166 -14.82 2.47 19.61
N LYS A 167 -16.02 3.09 19.55
CA LYS A 167 -16.21 4.53 19.85
C LYS A 167 -15.69 4.97 21.21
N GLU A 168 -15.82 4.11 22.23
CA GLU A 168 -15.32 4.42 23.59
C GLU A 168 -13.79 4.51 23.61
N MET A 169 -13.09 3.64 22.87
CA MET A 169 -11.63 3.70 22.71
C MET A 169 -11.20 4.91 21.88
N LEU A 170 -11.96 5.27 20.82
CA LEU A 170 -11.70 6.49 20.05
C LEU A 170 -11.84 7.75 20.91
N TYR A 171 -12.78 7.76 21.84
CA TYR A 171 -12.99 8.86 22.77
C TYR A 171 -11.91 8.94 23.87
N GLU A 172 -11.09 7.92 24.05
CA GLU A 172 -10.09 7.94 25.11
C GLU A 172 -8.95 8.91 24.80
N PHE A 173 -8.47 8.93 23.54
CA PHE A 173 -7.29 9.72 23.15
C PHE A 173 -7.67 10.96 22.35
N GLU A 174 -6.99 12.08 22.62
CA GLU A 174 -7.25 13.36 21.95
C GLU A 174 -7.17 13.23 20.43
N GLY A 175 -6.10 12.60 19.92
CA GLY A 175 -5.89 12.43 18.48
C GLY A 175 -7.00 11.61 17.81
N THR A 176 -7.43 10.51 18.42
CA THR A 176 -8.50 9.68 17.84
C THR A 176 -9.86 10.36 17.93
N ARG A 177 -10.15 11.04 19.04
CA ARG A 177 -11.38 11.82 19.23
C ARG A 177 -11.48 12.93 18.19
N HIS A 178 -10.39 13.67 17.99
CA HIS A 178 -10.32 14.76 17.03
C HIS A 178 -10.50 14.30 15.58
N HIS A 179 -9.90 13.15 15.22
CA HIS A 179 -9.88 12.70 13.83
C HIS A 179 -11.00 11.74 13.44
N PHE A 180 -11.64 11.02 14.37
CA PHE A 180 -12.60 9.95 14.03
C PHE A 180 -13.98 10.11 14.68
N MET A 181 -14.20 11.16 15.47
CA MET A 181 -15.49 11.42 16.10
C MET A 181 -16.10 12.75 15.62
N ILE A 182 -17.40 12.74 15.40
CA ILE A 182 -18.20 13.95 15.10
C ILE A 182 -18.54 14.68 16.41
N ASN A 183 -18.78 13.92 17.47
CA ASN A 183 -18.93 14.39 18.85
C ASN A 183 -18.68 13.23 19.81
N ASP A 184 -18.78 13.49 21.11
CA ASP A 184 -18.49 12.54 22.21
C ASP A 184 -19.21 11.20 22.12
N SER A 185 -20.30 11.09 21.34
CA SER A 185 -21.13 9.89 21.23
C SER A 185 -21.18 9.26 19.84
N LEU A 186 -20.69 9.95 18.81
CA LEU A 186 -20.88 9.57 17.40
C LEU A 186 -19.54 9.56 16.65
N SER A 187 -19.17 8.40 16.11
CA SER A 187 -18.24 8.30 14.99
C SER A 187 -18.97 8.60 13.68
N TYR A 188 -18.21 8.67 12.58
CA TYR A 188 -18.77 8.80 11.25
C TYR A 188 -19.67 7.61 10.87
N LYS A 189 -20.69 7.90 10.05
CA LYS A 189 -21.64 6.92 9.51
C LYS A 189 -21.28 6.56 8.07
N ALA A 190 -21.84 5.45 7.60
CA ALA A 190 -21.72 5.06 6.21
C ALA A 190 -22.27 6.16 5.29
N GLY A 191 -21.51 6.51 4.25
CA GLY A 191 -21.84 7.59 3.33
C GLY A 191 -21.45 8.99 3.81
N ASP A 192 -20.97 9.18 5.04
CA ASP A 192 -20.43 10.47 5.46
C ASP A 192 -19.14 10.79 4.69
N LEU A 193 -18.91 12.07 4.44
CA LEU A 193 -17.65 12.54 3.84
C LEU A 193 -16.59 12.62 4.94
N PHE A 194 -15.51 11.87 4.76
CA PHE A 194 -14.40 11.83 5.70
C PHE A 194 -13.16 12.50 5.11
N ILE A 195 -12.68 13.56 5.78
CA ILE A 195 -11.55 14.39 5.35
C ILE A 195 -10.44 14.29 6.41
N GLN A 196 -9.21 14.07 5.96
CA GLN A 196 -8.03 13.87 6.82
C GLN A 196 -6.93 14.86 6.43
N SER A 197 -7.19 16.16 6.63
CA SER A 197 -6.28 17.22 6.17
C SER A 197 -4.88 17.16 6.78
N ASP A 198 -4.74 16.71 8.02
CA ASP A 198 -3.42 16.56 8.64
C ASP A 198 -2.66 15.34 8.09
N LEU A 199 -3.35 14.23 7.83
CA LEU A 199 -2.76 13.09 7.13
C LEU A 199 -2.32 13.48 5.71
N ALA A 200 -3.10 14.31 5.00
CA ALA A 200 -2.72 14.82 3.69
C ALA A 200 -1.36 15.56 3.74
N LYS A 201 -1.15 16.45 4.72
CA LYS A 201 0.13 17.15 4.93
C LYS A 201 1.28 16.18 5.24
N VAL A 202 1.01 15.13 6.01
CA VAL A 202 2.01 14.08 6.29
C VAL A 202 2.40 13.36 4.99
N LEU A 203 1.42 12.96 4.18
CA LEU A 203 1.66 12.29 2.90
C LEU A 203 2.36 13.21 1.88
N GLU A 204 2.02 14.50 1.84
CA GLU A 204 2.73 15.52 1.05
C GLU A 204 4.21 15.59 1.48
N THR A 205 4.49 15.63 2.78
CA THR A 205 5.86 15.66 3.30
C THR A 205 6.64 14.38 2.96
N ILE A 206 6.00 13.21 2.99
CA ILE A 206 6.60 11.93 2.56
C ILE A 206 6.88 11.94 1.06
N ALA A 207 5.95 12.43 0.24
CA ALA A 207 6.14 12.53 -1.20
C ALA A 207 7.32 13.44 -1.59
N GLU A 208 7.53 14.53 -0.84
CA GLU A 208 8.61 15.49 -1.08
C GLU A 208 9.96 15.01 -0.53
N LYS A 209 9.99 14.44 0.68
CA LYS A 209 11.22 14.17 1.43
C LYS A 209 11.54 12.68 1.56
N GLY A 210 10.74 11.82 0.95
CA GLY A 210 10.83 10.38 1.07
C GLY A 210 10.86 9.95 2.55
N ARG A 211 11.84 9.12 2.89
CA ARG A 211 12.01 8.58 4.25
C ARG A 211 12.13 9.65 5.33
N ALA A 212 12.89 10.72 5.05
CA ALA A 212 13.09 11.81 6.01
C ALA A 212 11.79 12.58 6.30
N GLY A 213 10.78 12.47 5.45
CA GLY A 213 9.47 13.08 5.66
C GLY A 213 8.69 12.50 6.83
N PHE A 214 8.93 11.24 7.22
CA PHE A 214 8.23 10.58 8.33
C PHE A 214 9.13 10.28 9.52
N TYR A 215 10.36 9.82 9.26
CA TYR A 215 11.28 9.32 10.29
C TYR A 215 12.23 10.40 10.84
N GLU A 216 12.25 11.59 10.25
CA GLU A 216 13.02 12.75 10.69
C GLU A 216 12.17 14.04 10.61
N GLY A 217 12.78 15.18 10.96
CA GLY A 217 12.13 16.48 10.83
C GLY A 217 10.92 16.70 11.76
N GLU A 218 10.02 17.58 11.35
CA GLU A 218 8.90 18.03 12.19
C GLU A 218 7.86 16.94 12.47
N ILE A 219 7.64 16.02 11.53
CA ILE A 219 6.70 14.91 11.74
C ILE A 219 7.24 13.96 12.80
N ALA A 220 8.50 13.54 12.71
CA ALA A 220 9.13 12.70 13.74
C ALA A 220 9.13 13.37 15.12
N LYS A 221 9.40 14.68 15.19
CA LYS A 221 9.32 15.45 16.43
C LYS A 221 7.91 15.47 17.03
N LYS A 222 6.87 15.64 16.21
CA LYS A 222 5.48 15.61 16.67
C LYS A 222 5.07 14.23 17.17
N ILE A 223 5.44 13.17 16.45
CA ILE A 223 5.21 11.78 16.88
C ILE A 223 5.85 11.56 18.25
N VAL A 224 7.16 11.80 18.38
CA VAL A 224 7.87 11.55 19.65
C VAL A 224 7.33 12.40 20.80
N LYS A 225 7.01 13.67 20.54
CA LYS A 225 6.43 14.56 21.55
C LYS A 225 5.10 14.01 22.07
N ASP A 226 4.19 13.62 21.19
CA ASP A 226 2.87 13.09 21.58
C ASP A 226 3.02 11.76 22.33
N LEU A 227 3.84 10.84 21.78
CA LEU A 227 4.11 9.54 22.39
C LEU A 227 4.70 9.68 23.81
N GLN A 228 5.72 10.52 23.99
CA GLN A 228 6.40 10.68 25.28
C GLN A 228 5.52 11.41 26.31
N SER A 229 4.74 12.40 25.87
CA SER A 229 3.79 13.11 26.76
C SER A 229 2.72 12.15 27.32
N ASN A 230 2.47 11.04 26.62
CA ASN A 230 1.51 10.00 27.01
C ASN A 230 2.20 8.69 27.49
N GLY A 231 3.47 8.77 27.92
CA GLY A 231 4.15 7.68 28.64
C GLY A 231 4.85 6.61 27.79
N SER A 232 4.96 6.81 26.48
CA SER A 232 5.81 5.98 25.61
C SER A 232 7.29 6.28 25.78
N VAL A 233 8.13 5.29 25.47
CA VAL A 233 9.61 5.38 25.53
C VAL A 233 10.25 5.61 24.15
N LEU A 234 9.45 5.57 23.07
CA LEU A 234 9.92 5.80 21.71
C LEU A 234 10.50 7.21 21.56
N ASN A 235 11.69 7.32 20.97
CA ASN A 235 12.40 8.58 20.80
C ASN A 235 12.85 8.82 19.35
N LEU A 236 13.41 10.01 19.08
CA LEU A 236 13.83 10.40 17.73
C LEU A 236 14.93 9.49 17.14
N LYS A 237 15.80 8.95 17.98
CA LYS A 237 16.85 8.03 17.54
C LYS A 237 16.26 6.70 17.09
N ASP A 238 15.22 6.21 17.76
CA ASP A 238 14.47 5.02 17.34
C ASP A 238 13.88 5.21 15.93
N LEU A 239 13.13 6.31 15.70
CA LEU A 239 12.55 6.61 14.39
C LEU A 239 13.62 6.74 13.31
N LYS A 240 14.68 7.52 13.57
CA LYS A 240 15.75 7.77 12.62
C LYS A 240 16.45 6.48 12.18
N ASN A 241 16.74 5.59 13.14
CA ASN A 241 17.51 4.38 12.89
C ASN A 241 16.70 3.23 12.30
N TYR A 242 15.37 3.27 12.39
CA TYR A 242 14.49 2.24 11.83
C TYR A 242 14.79 1.97 10.35
N LYS A 243 14.77 0.72 9.92
CA LYS A 243 14.89 0.37 8.50
C LYS A 243 14.03 -0.85 8.22
N ALA A 244 13.29 -0.82 7.11
CA ALA A 244 12.70 -2.03 6.60
C ALA A 244 13.82 -3.00 6.17
N LEU A 245 13.66 -4.27 6.51
CA LEU A 245 14.61 -5.34 6.22
C LEU A 245 14.17 -6.12 4.98
N GLU A 246 15.07 -6.94 4.45
CA GLU A 246 14.70 -7.94 3.46
C GLU A 246 14.07 -9.14 4.18
N SER A 247 12.92 -9.61 3.68
CA SER A 247 12.28 -10.78 4.26
C SER A 247 13.01 -12.06 3.88
N LYS A 248 13.04 -13.02 4.80
CA LYS A 248 13.44 -14.39 4.49
C LYS A 248 12.31 -15.12 3.76
N ILE A 249 12.57 -15.57 2.54
CA ILE A 249 11.62 -16.34 1.72
C ILE A 249 11.66 -17.82 2.09
N LEU A 250 10.48 -18.39 2.28
CA LEU A 250 10.26 -19.83 2.39
C LEU A 250 9.70 -20.34 1.07
N THR A 251 10.20 -21.49 0.62
CA THR A 251 9.67 -22.19 -0.54
C THR A 251 9.24 -23.59 -0.12
N GLY A 252 7.96 -23.89 -0.33
CA GLY A 252 7.39 -25.22 -0.20
C GLY A 252 6.82 -25.71 -1.53
N ARG A 253 6.13 -26.84 -1.47
CA ARG A 253 5.44 -27.44 -2.61
C ARG A 253 4.01 -27.78 -2.28
N TYR A 254 3.13 -27.62 -3.27
CA TYR A 254 1.76 -28.10 -3.23
C TYR A 254 1.38 -28.56 -4.64
N ASN A 255 1.05 -29.84 -4.81
CA ASN A 255 1.00 -30.52 -6.10
C ASN A 255 2.33 -30.36 -6.86
N ASP A 256 2.26 -29.94 -8.12
CA ASP A 256 3.37 -29.68 -9.05
C ASP A 256 3.89 -28.23 -8.98
N LYS A 257 3.44 -27.43 -8.00
CA LYS A 257 3.77 -26.00 -7.90
C LYS A 257 4.63 -25.69 -6.69
N ASN A 258 5.54 -24.72 -6.89
CA ASN A 258 6.22 -24.05 -5.79
C ASN A 258 5.28 -23.05 -5.11
N ILE A 259 5.28 -23.06 -3.78
CA ILE A 259 4.58 -22.07 -2.96
C ILE A 259 5.65 -21.24 -2.26
N HIS A 260 5.66 -19.94 -2.55
CA HIS A 260 6.54 -18.99 -1.87
C HIS A 260 5.77 -18.25 -0.79
N SER A 261 6.36 -18.13 0.39
CA SER A 261 5.80 -17.37 1.50
C SER A 261 6.91 -16.73 2.33
N LEU A 262 6.53 -15.91 3.30
CA LEU A 262 7.45 -15.21 4.18
C LEU A 262 7.71 -16.04 5.45
N PHE A 263 8.94 -15.99 5.95
CA PHE A 263 9.26 -16.48 7.30
C PHE A 263 8.62 -15.60 8.38
N LEU A 264 9.04 -15.75 9.63
CA LEU A 264 8.66 -14.86 10.72
C LEU A 264 8.93 -13.39 10.34
N PRO A 265 8.06 -12.45 10.74
CA PRO A 265 6.91 -12.63 11.64
C PRO A 265 5.59 -13.01 10.93
N SER A 266 5.66 -13.45 9.68
CA SER A 266 4.52 -14.02 8.96
C SER A 266 4.39 -15.52 9.25
N PHE A 267 3.19 -16.07 9.02
CA PHE A 267 2.88 -17.49 9.28
C PHE A 267 3.18 -18.41 8.09
N GLY A 268 4.08 -18.01 7.18
CA GLY A 268 4.29 -18.73 5.91
C GLY A 268 4.76 -20.17 6.07
N ALA A 269 5.56 -20.47 7.10
CA ALA A 269 5.99 -21.85 7.40
C ALA A 269 4.79 -22.74 7.74
N ILE A 270 3.86 -22.24 8.55
CA ILE A 270 2.64 -22.95 8.95
C ILE A 270 1.74 -23.14 7.73
N THR A 271 1.54 -22.10 6.92
CA THR A 271 0.75 -22.19 5.67
C THR A 271 1.31 -23.24 4.71
N ILE A 272 2.62 -23.24 4.49
CA ILE A 272 3.30 -24.22 3.63
C ILE A 272 3.12 -25.63 4.19
N GLN A 273 3.31 -25.83 5.50
CA GLN A 273 3.15 -27.13 6.15
C GLN A 273 1.71 -27.67 6.00
N ILE A 274 0.70 -26.82 6.22
CA ILE A 274 -0.71 -27.19 6.03
C ILE A 274 -0.95 -27.66 4.60
N LEU A 275 -0.48 -26.91 3.60
CA LEU A 275 -0.63 -27.28 2.19
C LEU A 275 0.04 -28.62 1.89
N GLN A 276 1.25 -28.85 2.38
CA GLN A 276 1.96 -30.12 2.18
C GLN A 276 1.23 -31.30 2.82
N ILE A 277 0.66 -31.13 4.02
CA ILE A 277 -0.19 -32.16 4.64
C ILE A 277 -1.41 -32.44 3.76
N LEU A 278 -2.10 -31.40 3.28
CA LEU A 278 -3.27 -31.54 2.39
C LEU A 278 -2.94 -32.28 1.08
N ASP A 279 -1.77 -32.01 0.50
CA ASP A 279 -1.28 -32.69 -0.72
C ASP A 279 -1.11 -34.19 -0.49
N HIS A 280 -0.64 -34.59 0.69
CA HIS A 280 -0.50 -36.00 1.08
C HIS A 280 -1.84 -36.69 1.35
N LEU A 281 -2.86 -35.95 1.79
CA LEU A 281 -4.17 -36.52 2.10
C LEU A 281 -4.99 -36.89 0.84
N LYS A 282 -4.55 -36.50 -0.36
CA LYS A 282 -5.22 -36.81 -1.65
C LYS A 282 -6.74 -36.60 -1.58
N ILE A 283 -7.17 -35.45 -1.04
CA ILE A 283 -8.59 -35.14 -0.86
C ILE A 283 -9.31 -35.37 -2.20
N PRO A 284 -10.29 -36.29 -2.28
CA PRO A 284 -11.03 -36.53 -3.49
C PRO A 284 -11.61 -35.21 -3.99
N LYS A 285 -11.41 -34.89 -5.27
CA LYS A 285 -12.16 -33.82 -5.91
C LYS A 285 -13.60 -34.31 -5.97
N ASN A 286 -14.42 -33.92 -5.00
CA ASN A 286 -15.86 -34.05 -5.17
C ASN A 286 -16.23 -33.14 -6.35
N GLU A 287 -16.74 -33.76 -7.42
CA GLU A 287 -17.35 -33.10 -8.57
C GLU A 287 -18.58 -32.28 -8.17
#